data_AF-A0A165T3A3-F1
#
_entry.id   AF-A0A165T3A3-F1
#
_cell.length_a   1.000
_cell.length_b   1.000
_cell.length_c   1.000
_cell.angle_alpha   90.00
_cell.angle_beta   90.00
_cell.angle_gamma   90.00
#
_symmetry.space_group_name_H-M   'P 1'
#
loop_
_entity.id
_entity.type
_entity.pdbx_description
1 polymer ?
#
loop_
_entity_poly.entity_id
_entity_poly.type
_entity_poly.pdbx_seq_one_letter_code
_entity_poly.pdbx_strand_id
1 'polypeptide(L)' 'MDGRFGNLELLRGWLAALDAHKFLSKQGILHRDISAGNIMFAANPATATPGTEGLLNDLDYALYHNRG' A
#
# COMPACT_ATOMS: atom_id res chain seq x y z
N MET A 1 18.69 -2.81 -15.76
CA MET A 1 17.53 -2.82 -14.85
C MET A 1 16.35 -2.38 -15.71
N ASP A 2 15.64 -3.32 -16.32
CA ASP A 2 14.38 -3.00 -16.97
C ASP A 2 13.39 -2.62 -15.86
N GLY A 3 12.79 -1.43 -15.93
CA GLY A 3 11.92 -0.90 -14.89
C GLY A 3 10.56 -1.60 -14.78
N ARG A 4 10.52 -2.93 -14.95
CA ARG A 4 9.32 -3.75 -14.86
C ARG A 4 9.42 -4.64 -13.62
N PHE A 5 8.50 -4.44 -12.69
CA PHE A 5 8.27 -5.40 -11.63
C PHE A 5 7.79 -6.72 -12.23
N GLY A 6 8.28 -7.84 -11.72
CA GLY A 6 7.68 -9.12 -12.02
C GLY A 6 6.28 -9.22 -11.42
N ASN A 7 5.48 -10.17 -11.92
CA ASN A 7 4.11 -10.38 -11.44
C ASN A 7 4.06 -10.63 -9.93
N LEU A 8 5.09 -11.26 -9.36
CA LEU A 8 5.17 -11.55 -7.93
C LEU A 8 5.38 -10.28 -7.10
N GLU A 9 6.30 -9.40 -7.52
CA GLU A 9 6.58 -8.14 -6.85
C GLU A 9 5.36 -7.22 -6.89
N LEU A 10 4.66 -7.19 -8.02
CA LEU A 10 3.41 -6.47 -8.18
C LEU A 10 2.36 -6.98 -7.16
N LEU A 11 2.14 -8.30 -7.10
CA LEU A 11 1.18 -8.89 -6.15
C LEU A 11 1.55 -8.61 -4.69
N ARG A 12 2.83 -8.63 -4.34
CA ARG A 12 3.31 -8.34 -2.98
C ARG A 12 3.02 -6.89 -2.57
N GLY A 13 3.28 -5.91 -3.44
CA GLY A 13 2.97 -4.52 -3.07
C GLY A 13 1.46 -4.22 -3.05
N TRP A 14 0.65 -4.87 -3.89
CA TRP A 14 -0.81 -4.81 -3.76
C TRP A 14 -1.30 -5.39 -2.43
N LEU A 15 -0.74 -6.54 -2.01
CA LEU A 15 -1.08 -7.15 -0.72
C LEU A 15 -0.71 -6.22 0.44
N ALA A 16 0.48 -5.63 0.42
CA ALA A 16 0.92 -4.67 1.44
C ALA A 16 0.03 -3.41 1.48
N ALA A 17 -0.42 -2.89 0.33
CA ALA A 17 -1.34 -1.77 0.26
C ALA A 17 -2.72 -2.11 0.86
N LEU A 18 -3.23 -3.33 0.62
CA LEU A 18 -4.47 -3.82 1.22
C LEU A 18 -4.33 -3.97 2.74
N ASP A 19 -3.20 -4.47 3.23
CA ASP A 19 -2.92 -4.59 4.66
C ASP A 19 -2.82 -3.21 5.32
N ALA A 20 -2.18 -2.24 4.67
CA ALA A 20 -2.13 -0.85 5.12
C ALA A 20 -3.54 -0.23 5.19
N HIS A 21 -4.36 -0.41 4.15
CA HIS A 21 -5.75 0.05 4.17
C HIS A 21 -6.57 -0.61 5.30
N LYS A 22 -6.39 -1.92 5.51
CA LYS A 22 -7.05 -2.65 6.60
C LYS A 22 -6.61 -2.13 7.98
N PHE A 23 -5.33 -1.78 8.14
CA PHE A 23 -4.82 -1.13 9.34
C PHE A 23 -5.50 0.23 9.58
N LEU A 24 -5.53 1.10 8.56
CA LEU A 24 -6.20 2.41 8.64
C LEU A 24 -7.68 2.26 8.97
N SER A 25 -8.38 1.33 8.31
CA SER A 25 -9.81 1.10 8.52
C SER A 25 -10.13 0.67 9.96
N LYS A 26 -9.27 -0.15 10.59
CA LYS A 26 -9.41 -0.53 12.01
C LYS A 26 -9.28 0.65 12.96
N GLN A 27 -8.57 1.70 12.56
CA GLN A 27 -8.45 2.96 13.29
C GLN A 27 -9.56 3.96 12.92
N GLY A 28 -10.58 3.53 12.17
CA GLY A 28 -11.64 4.41 11.68
C GLY A 28 -11.17 5.36 10.57
N ILE A 29 -10.06 5.08 9.89
CA ILE A 29 -9.57 5.94 8.79
C ILE A 29 -9.88 5.28 7.45
N LEU A 30 -10.57 6.01 6.57
CA LEU A 30 -10.81 5.61 5.20
C LEU A 30 -9.91 6.41 4.25
N HIS A 31 -9.07 5.73 3.47
CA HIS A 31 -8.09 6.34 2.57
C HIS A 31 -8.74 7.13 1.41
N ARG A 32 -9.82 6.57 0.83
CA ARG A 32 -10.61 7.10 -0.30
C ARG A 32 -9.90 7.25 -1.64
N ASP A 33 -8.57 7.26 -1.70
CA ASP A 33 -7.82 7.30 -2.96
C ASP A 33 -6.84 6.13 -3.12
N ILE A 34 -7.38 4.92 -3.32
CA ILE A 34 -6.56 3.72 -3.60
C ILE A 34 -6.37 3.61 -5.10
N SER A 35 -5.17 3.90 -5.58
CA SER A 35 -4.77 3.83 -6.98
C SER A 35 -3.34 3.32 -7.13
N ALA A 36 -2.94 2.92 -8.34
CA ALA A 36 -1.55 2.50 -8.59
C ALA A 36 -0.53 3.62 -8.35
N GLY A 37 -0.94 4.90 -8.43
CA GLY A 37 -0.08 6.04 -8.13
C GLY A 37 0.24 6.20 -6.65
N ASN A 38 -0.65 5.68 -5.78
CA ASN A 38 -0.53 5.80 -4.34
C ASN A 38 0.01 4.52 -3.66
N ILE A 39 0.41 3.53 -4.48
CA ILE A 39 1.07 2.31 -4.02
C ILE A 39 2.53 2.39 -4.43
N MET A 40 3.41 2.63 -3.46
CA MET A 40 4.85 2.64 -3.66
C MET A 40 5.41 1.24 -3.40
N PHE A 41 6.40 0.83 -4.18
CA PHE A 41 7.10 -0.44 -4.00
C PHE A 41 8.50 -0.20 -3.45
N ALA A 42 9.04 -1.19 -2.73
CA ALA A 42 10.44 -1.15 -2.35
C ALA A 42 11.35 -1.03 -3.58
N ALA A 43 12.30 -0.10 -3.55
CA ALA A 43 13.22 0.15 -4.67
C ALA A 43 14.04 -1.09 -5.05
N ASN A 44 14.31 -1.96 -4.07
CA ASN A 44 14.89 -3.28 -4.30
C ASN A 44 14.10 -4.34 -3.53
N PRO A 45 13.21 -5.08 -4.22
CA PRO A 45 12.41 -6.16 -3.62
C PRO A 45 13.25 -7.27 -2.99
N ALA A 46 14.46 -7.54 -3.50
CA ALA A 46 15.33 -8.60 -3.00
C ALA A 46 15.93 -8.29 -1.62
N THR A 47 15.95 -7.02 -1.22
CA THR A 47 16.46 -6.57 0.08
C THR A 47 15.38 -6.00 0.98
N ALA A 48 14.12 -6.00 0.53
CA ALA A 48 13.00 -5.56 1.35
C ALA A 48 12.82 -6.50 2.54
N THR A 49 12.50 -5.93 3.70
CA THR A 49 12.08 -6.76 4.84
C THR A 49 10.73 -7.39 4.49
N PRO A 50 10.50 -8.69 4.78
CA PRO A 50 9.21 -9.30 4.52
C PRO A 50 8.06 -8.50 5.15
N GLY A 51 7.06 -8.13 4.33
CA GLY A 51 5.93 -7.29 4.72
C GLY A 51 6.14 -5.79 4.48
N THR A 52 7.29 -5.35 3.99
CA THR A 52 7.59 -3.93 3.64
C THR A 52 7.78 -3.71 2.15
N GLU A 53 7.38 -4.66 1.31
CA GLU A 53 7.52 -4.60 -0.15
C GLU A 53 6.61 -3.54 -0.80
N GLY A 54 5.57 -3.08 -0.10
CA GLY A 54 4.68 -2.02 -0.56
C GLY A 54 4.29 -1.05 0.55
N LEU A 55 4.00 0.19 0.16
CA LEU A 55 3.54 1.28 1.02
C LEU A 55 2.33 1.95 0.39
N LEU A 56 1.26 2.13 1.16
CA LEU A 56 0.13 2.98 0.78
C LEU A 56 0.42 4.42 1.25
N ASN A 57 0.49 5.36 0.30
CA ASN A 57 0.79 6.78 0.56
C ASN A 57 -0.42 7.68 0.23
N ASP A 58 -0.23 8.99 0.40
CA ASP A 58 -1.19 10.03 0.03
C ASP A 58 -2.53 9.94 0.78
N LEU A 59 -2.53 10.48 2.00
CA LEU A 59 -3.69 10.55 2.88
C LEU A 59 -4.44 11.88 2.77
N ASP A 60 -4.19 12.70 1.74
CA ASP A 60 -4.79 14.03 1.62
C ASP A 60 -6.32 13.95 1.46
N TYR A 61 -6.80 12.86 0.86
CA TYR A 61 -8.22 12.54 0.78
C TYR A 61 -8.72 11.66 1.93
N ALA A 62 -7.90 11.29 2.90
CA ALA A 62 -8.36 10.43 3.98
C ALA A 62 -9.40 11.13 4.88
N LEU A 63 -10.35 10.36 5.41
CA LEU A 63 -11.29 10.85 6.42
C LEU A 63 -11.35 9.89 7.59
N TYR A 64 -11.52 10.46 8.78
CA TYR A 64 -11.96 9.71 9.92
C TYR A 64 -13.45 9.37 9.78
N HIS A 65 -13.74 8.09 9.65
CA HIS A 65 -15.05 7.49 9.60
C HIS A 65 -15.29 6.67 10.87
N ASN A 66 -16.02 7.25 11.82
CA ASN A 66 -16.57 6.52 12.96
C ASN A 66 -17.84 5.80 12.50
N ARG A 67 -17.78 4.48 12.30
CA ARG A 67 -18.99 3.66 12.45
C ARG A 67 -19.16 3.39 13.94
N GLY A 68 -20.02 4.19 14.56
CA GLY A 68 -20.60 3.84 15.86
C GLY A 68 -21.39 2.54 15.77
#